data_AF-A0A4Q8JNM4-F1
#
_entry.id   AF-A0A4Q8JNM4-F1
#
_cell.length_a   1.000
_cell.length_b   1.000
_cell.length_c   1.000
_cell.angle_alpha   90.00
_cell.angle_beta   90.00
_cell.angle_gamma   90.00
#
_symmetry.space_group_name_H-M   'P 1'
#
loop_
_entity.id
_entity.type
_entity.pdbx_description
1 polymer ?
#
loop_
_entity_poly.entity_id
_entity_poly.type
_entity_poly.pdbx_seq_one_letter_code
_entity_poly.pdbx_strand_id
1 'polypeptide(L)'
;MKKYLSVTLMALSISIYSIPTKAADPCQPVLCMWGLVATGSVQDGCSGSVNNYFSQISFKHGKFSASRTEKKRRGWLTNNCPSASPAYVDKIQNKFGRLRFF
;
A
#
# COMPACT_ATOMS: atom_id res chain seq x y z
N MET A 1 35.30 15.34 45.90
CA MET A 1 36.42 14.67 45.19
C MET A 1 36.10 13.18 45.11
N LYS A 2 36.04 12.61 43.89
CA LYS A 2 36.10 11.16 43.56
C LYS A 2 34.88 10.34 44.08
N LYS A 3 34.14 9.51 43.31
CA LYS A 3 34.44 8.73 42.11
C LYS A 3 33.13 8.41 41.37
N TYR A 4 33.20 8.61 40.06
CA TYR A 4 32.55 7.93 38.95
C TYR A 4 31.54 6.80 39.22
N LEU A 5 30.63 6.74 38.23
CA LEU A 5 30.19 5.51 37.58
C LEU A 5 28.94 4.85 38.19
N SER A 6 27.80 5.36 37.78
CA SER A 6 26.72 4.47 37.33
C SER A 6 25.93 5.21 36.26
N VAL A 7 26.58 5.32 35.10
CA VAL A 7 25.90 5.55 33.83
C VAL A 7 25.15 4.26 33.54
N THR A 8 23.94 4.12 34.06
CA THR A 8 23.00 3.11 33.59
C THR A 8 22.47 3.62 32.25
N LEU A 9 23.17 3.24 31.17
CA LEU A 9 22.68 3.33 29.81
C LEU A 9 21.37 2.56 29.72
N MET A 10 20.26 3.25 29.92
CA MET A 10 18.97 2.81 29.40
C MET A 10 19.05 3.01 27.89
N ALA A 11 19.57 2.00 27.19
CA ALA A 11 19.53 1.92 25.74
C ALA A 11 18.04 1.84 25.35
N LEU A 12 17.41 3.02 25.19
CA LEU A 12 16.27 3.18 24.32
C LEU A 12 16.78 2.84 22.93
N SER A 13 16.63 1.56 22.55
CA SER A 13 16.56 1.17 21.15
C SER A 13 15.32 1.85 20.58
N ILE A 14 15.48 3.12 20.20
CA ILE A 14 14.62 3.76 19.23
C ILE A 14 14.85 2.93 17.97
N SER A 15 14.03 1.91 17.77
CA SER A 15 13.83 1.28 16.49
C SER A 15 13.38 2.41 15.58
N ILE A 16 14.36 3.04 14.93
CA ILE A 16 14.13 3.97 13.85
C ILE A 16 13.42 3.08 12.84
N TYR A 17 12.09 3.16 12.80
CA TYR A 17 11.34 2.69 11.66
C TYR A 17 11.88 3.53 10.52
N SER A 18 12.83 2.98 9.79
CA SER A 18 13.33 3.52 8.55
C SER A 18 12.10 3.69 7.68
N ILE A 19 11.56 4.91 7.63
CA ILE A 19 10.65 5.32 6.57
C ILE A 19 11.40 4.97 5.29
N PRO A 20 10.89 4.05 4.45
CA PRO A 20 11.59 3.69 3.23
C PRO A 20 11.80 4.98 2.42
N THR A 21 13.07 5.38 2.35
CA THR A 21 13.54 6.44 1.47
C THR A 21 13.17 6.04 0.06
N LYS A 22 12.53 6.96 -0.65
CA LYS A 22 11.90 6.88 -1.98
C LYS A 22 12.77 6.21 -3.07
N ALA A 23 13.02 4.92 -2.96
CA ALA A 23 13.04 4.01 -4.10
C ALA A 23 11.59 3.63 -4.36
N ALA A 24 11.21 3.41 -5.62
CA ALA A 24 9.91 2.83 -5.93
C ALA A 24 9.90 1.39 -5.36
N ASP A 25 9.53 1.25 -4.09
CA ASP A 25 9.40 -0.04 -3.45
C ASP A 25 8.40 -0.84 -4.29
N PRO A 26 8.78 -2.01 -4.84
CA PRO A 26 7.91 -2.75 -5.75
C PRO A 26 6.54 -3.03 -5.13
N CYS A 27 6.49 -3.10 -3.80
CA CYS A 27 5.26 -3.38 -3.05
C CYS A 27 4.55 -2.17 -2.45
N GLN A 28 5.06 -0.94 -2.66
CA GLN A 28 4.41 0.28 -2.18
C GLN A 28 2.93 0.36 -2.59
N PRO A 29 2.53 0.05 -3.85
CA PRO A 29 1.12 0.15 -4.23
C PRO A 29 0.20 -0.79 -3.45
N VAL A 30 0.66 -2.02 -3.20
CA VAL A 30 -0.09 -3.01 -2.41
C VAL A 30 -0.19 -2.56 -0.95
N LEU A 31 0.92 -2.06 -0.37
CA LEU A 31 0.95 -1.54 0.99
C LEU A 31 0.04 -0.33 1.16
N CYS A 32 0.07 0.62 0.23
CA CYS A 32 -0.80 1.80 0.25
C CYS A 32 -2.29 1.43 0.15
N MET A 33 -2.63 0.49 -0.74
CA MET A 33 -3.99 -0.03 -0.85
C MET A 33 -4.41 -0.78 0.40
N TRP A 34 -3.51 -1.57 0.99
CA TRP A 34 -3.79 -2.27 2.24
C TRP A 34 -4.01 -1.31 3.41
N GLY A 35 -3.17 -0.28 3.53
CA GLY A 35 -3.34 0.81 4.49
C GLY A 35 -4.69 1.50 4.34
N LEU A 36 -5.11 1.76 3.09
CA LEU A 36 -6.44 2.29 2.80
C LEU A 36 -7.57 1.32 3.17
N VAL A 37 -7.40 0.01 2.95
CA VAL A 37 -8.36 -1.00 3.42
C VAL A 37 -8.53 -0.94 4.93
N ALA A 38 -7.40 -0.89 5.67
CA ALA A 38 -7.34 -0.98 7.12
C ALA A 38 -7.82 0.29 7.84
N THR A 39 -7.46 1.47 7.31
CA THR A 39 -7.74 2.76 7.96
C THR A 39 -8.96 3.47 7.38
N GLY A 40 -9.38 3.12 6.16
CA GLY A 40 -10.42 3.85 5.43
C GLY A 40 -9.98 5.18 4.85
N SER A 41 -8.72 5.58 5.01
CA SER A 41 -8.19 6.85 4.50
C SER A 41 -6.88 6.65 3.73
N VAL A 42 -6.64 7.54 2.76
CA VAL A 42 -5.38 7.57 2.02
C VAL A 42 -4.27 8.03 2.96
N GLN A 43 -3.23 7.22 3.09
CA GLN A 43 -2.08 7.54 3.92
C GLN A 43 -1.16 8.55 3.23
N ASP A 44 -0.40 9.31 4.01
CA ASP A 44 0.57 10.26 3.47
C ASP A 44 1.58 9.55 2.55
N GLY A 45 1.87 10.17 1.41
CA GLY A 45 2.73 9.58 0.38
C GLY A 45 2.07 8.48 -0.48
N CYS A 46 0.85 8.03 -0.15
CA CYS A 46 0.15 6.98 -0.90
C CYS A 46 -0.83 7.50 -1.97
N SER A 47 -1.13 8.81 -2.00
CA SER A 47 -2.10 9.40 -2.94
C SER A 47 -1.81 9.06 -4.40
N GLY A 48 -0.53 9.07 -4.80
CA GLY A 48 -0.12 8.69 -6.14
C GLY A 48 -0.43 7.22 -6.48
N SER A 49 -0.09 6.29 -5.58
CA SER A 49 -0.39 4.86 -5.76
C SER A 49 -1.88 4.57 -5.76
N VAL A 50 -2.64 5.24 -4.89
CA VAL A 50 -4.10 5.14 -4.82
C VAL A 50 -4.72 5.61 -6.12
N ASN A 51 -4.36 6.79 -6.59
CA ASN A 51 -4.86 7.32 -7.85
C ASN A 51 -4.51 6.41 -9.05
N ASN A 52 -3.28 5.89 -9.09
CA ASN A 52 -2.86 4.96 -10.14
C ASN A 52 -3.62 3.64 -10.12
N TYR A 53 -3.99 3.13 -8.95
CA TYR A 53 -4.85 1.96 -8.82
C TYR A 53 -6.26 2.24 -9.36
N PHE A 54 -6.86 3.36 -8.94
CA PHE A 54 -8.23 3.69 -9.34
C PHE A 54 -8.33 4.10 -10.81
N SER A 55 -7.26 4.61 -11.43
CA SER A 55 -7.20 4.91 -12.87
C SER A 55 -7.17 3.66 -13.76
N GLN A 56 -6.92 2.47 -13.20
CA GLN A 56 -6.96 1.19 -13.94
C GLN A 56 -8.41 0.75 -14.25
N ILE A 57 -9.13 1.54 -15.03
CA ILE A 57 -10.51 1.30 -15.43
C ILE A 57 -10.54 0.58 -16.79
N SER A 58 -11.59 -0.23 -16.99
CA SER A 58 -11.87 -0.89 -18.26
C SER A 58 -13.34 -0.71 -18.69
N PHE A 59 -13.53 -0.49 -19.99
CA PHE A 59 -14.83 -0.31 -20.64
C PHE A 59 -15.08 -1.42 -21.68
N LYS A 60 -16.35 -1.71 -21.98
CA LYS A 60 -16.82 -2.59 -23.06
C LYS A 60 -17.97 -1.92 -23.77
N HIS A 61 -17.90 -1.81 -25.10
CA HIS A 61 -18.96 -1.19 -25.90
C HIS A 61 -19.39 0.17 -25.31
N GLY A 62 -18.41 1.00 -24.91
CA GLY A 62 -18.65 2.32 -24.29
C GLY A 62 -19.13 2.31 -22.83
N LYS A 63 -19.44 1.14 -22.25
CA LYS A 63 -19.94 1.03 -20.86
C LYS A 63 -18.86 0.55 -19.90
N PHE A 64 -18.89 1.05 -18.67
CA PHE A 64 -17.99 0.60 -17.60
C PHE A 64 -18.16 -0.90 -17.35
N SER A 65 -17.04 -1.62 -17.25
CA SER A 65 -17.04 -3.06 -17.00
C SER A 65 -16.35 -3.35 -15.67
N ALA A 66 -17.15 -3.56 -14.62
CA ALA A 66 -16.66 -3.84 -13.27
C ALA A 66 -15.73 -5.06 -13.23
N SER A 67 -16.12 -6.19 -13.85
CA SER A 67 -15.32 -7.43 -13.84
C SER A 67 -13.98 -7.27 -14.56
N ARG A 68 -13.92 -6.49 -15.66
CA ARG A 68 -12.64 -6.22 -16.33
C ARG A 68 -11.78 -5.23 -15.57
N THR A 69 -12.39 -4.23 -14.96
CA THR A 69 -11.71 -3.28 -14.09
C THR A 69 -11.04 -4.01 -12.92
N GLU A 70 -11.77 -4.91 -12.27
CA GLU A 70 -11.22 -5.78 -11.22
C GLU A 70 -10.03 -6.60 -11.71
N LYS A 71 -10.16 -7.27 -12.87
CA LYS A 71 -9.04 -8.04 -13.46
C LYS A 71 -7.82 -7.15 -13.76
N LYS A 72 -8.05 -5.95 -14.31
CA LYS A 72 -6.98 -5.00 -14.65
C LYS A 72 -6.28 -4.49 -13.39
N ARG A 73 -7.05 -4.12 -12.36
CA ARG A 73 -6.54 -3.69 -11.06
C ARG A 73 -5.77 -4.80 -10.34
N ARG A 74 -6.28 -6.04 -10.38
CA ARG A 74 -5.58 -7.21 -9.83
C ARG A 74 -4.24 -7.41 -10.53
N GLY A 75 -4.24 -7.42 -11.86
CA GLY A 75 -3.02 -7.53 -12.65
C GLY A 75 -2.03 -6.40 -12.36
N TRP A 76 -2.51 -5.18 -12.19
CA TRP A 76 -1.65 -4.05 -11.82
C TRP A 76 -0.99 -4.25 -10.45
N LEU A 77 -1.74 -4.69 -9.42
CA LEU A 77 -1.15 -4.98 -8.11
C LEU A 77 -0.10 -6.10 -8.16
N THR A 78 -0.40 -7.20 -8.85
CA THR A 78 0.52 -8.35 -8.96
C THR A 78 1.75 -8.03 -9.80
N ASN A 79 1.63 -7.15 -10.81
CA ASN A 79 2.77 -6.75 -11.64
C ASN A 79 3.69 -5.78 -10.91
N ASN A 80 3.15 -4.90 -10.07
CA ASN A 80 4.00 -4.01 -9.26
C ASN A 80 4.67 -4.82 -8.13
N CYS A 81 3.93 -5.72 -7.47
CA CYS A 81 4.42 -6.54 -6.36
C CYS A 81 4.13 -8.03 -6.59
N PRO A 82 5.01 -8.76 -7.29
CA PRO A 82 4.83 -10.19 -7.54
C PRO A 82 4.92 -11.04 -6.26
N SER A 83 5.59 -10.53 -5.22
CA SER A 83 5.69 -11.14 -3.89
C SER A 83 4.50 -10.84 -2.99
N ALA A 84 3.48 -10.09 -3.46
CA ALA A 84 2.31 -9.79 -2.67
C ALA A 84 1.56 -11.07 -2.29
N SER A 85 1.21 -11.21 -1.01
CA SER A 85 0.35 -12.32 -0.58
C SER A 85 -1.00 -12.22 -1.31
N PRO A 86 -1.49 -13.31 -1.92
CA PRO A 86 -2.78 -13.35 -2.60
C PRO A 86 -3.93 -12.85 -1.71
N ALA A 87 -3.89 -13.15 -0.41
CA ALA A 87 -4.90 -12.73 0.54
C ALA A 87 -5.04 -11.21 0.69
N TYR A 88 -3.94 -10.46 0.61
CA TYR A 88 -3.99 -8.99 0.66
C TYR A 88 -4.54 -8.43 -0.65
N VAL A 89 -4.12 -8.98 -1.79
CA VAL A 89 -4.66 -8.62 -3.10
C VAL A 89 -6.17 -8.87 -3.16
N ASP A 90 -6.62 -10.02 -2.67
CA ASP A 90 -8.05 -10.38 -2.64
C ASP A 90 -8.86 -9.41 -1.79
N LYS A 91 -8.39 -9.05 -0.59
CA LYS A 91 -9.08 -8.09 0.26
C LYS A 91 -9.18 -6.70 -0.38
N ILE A 92 -8.11 -6.24 -1.04
CA ILE A 92 -8.12 -4.98 -1.80
C ILE A 92 -9.13 -5.06 -2.95
N GLN A 93 -9.12 -6.14 -3.73
CA GLN A 93 -10.04 -6.32 -4.87
C GLN A 93 -11.50 -6.45 -4.42
N ASN A 94 -11.77 -7.14 -3.31
CA ASN A 94 -13.11 -7.27 -2.77
C ASN A 94 -13.69 -5.92 -2.36
N LYS A 95 -12.87 -5.02 -1.81
CA LYS A 95 -13.32 -3.69 -1.37
C LYS A 95 -13.37 -2.68 -2.52
N PHE A 96 -12.36 -2.67 -3.40
CA PHE A 96 -12.13 -1.58 -4.36
C PHE A 96 -12.10 -2.02 -5.82
N GLY A 97 -11.95 -3.32 -6.11
CA GLY A 97 -11.69 -3.83 -7.45
C GLY A 97 -12.77 -3.52 -8.48
N ARG A 98 -14.03 -3.41 -8.05
CA ARG A 98 -15.20 -3.16 -8.91
C ARG A 98 -15.68 -1.72 -8.93
N LEU A 99 -15.09 -0.85 -8.11
CA LEU A 99 -15.57 0.53 -7.97
C LEU A 99 -15.22 1.36 -9.21
N ARG A 100 -16.18 2.13 -9.71
CA ARG A 100 -15.93 3.09 -10.79
C ARG A 100 -15.24 4.35 -10.27
N PHE A 101 -15.62 4.79 -9.07
CA PHE A 101 -15.17 6.03 -8.44
C PHE A 101 -14.67 5.73 -7.03
N PHE A 102 -13.70 6.52 -6.59
CA PHE A 102 -13.11 6.53 -5.25
C PHE A 102 -12.77 7.97 -4.89
#